data_AF-A0A430QUM6-F1
#
_entry.id   AF-A0A430QUM6-F1
#
_cell.length_a   1.000
_cell.length_b   1.000
_cell.length_c   1.000
_cell.angle_alpha   90.00
_cell.angle_beta   90.00
_cell.angle_gamma   90.00
#
_symmetry.space_group_name_H-M   'P 1'
#
loop_
_entity.id
_entity.type
_entity.pdbx_description
1 polymer ?
#
loop_
_entity_poly.entity_id
_entity_poly.type
_entity_poly.pdbx_seq_one_letter_code
_entity_poly.pdbx_strand_id
1 'polypeptide(L)'
;NGLNALHLASKEGHAEVVRELIERGAKPNTATKKGNTALHIASLAGQFEVVKLLLEAGAENGFTPLYMAAQENHLEVVRLLLANGANPGLTTDDGFTPLAVALQQGHDRVVALLLESDSRGKICLPALHIASKKDDIKAANLLLNSDVNVDHQSANNITPLHVASKWGNQGVAERLITAGAELDCRTRDGLTPLHCAARSGHDTVVQLLLSAGAHISAKTRSGLNSLHMAAQGDHVDTARLLLQHGAHLTIQQLTF
;
A
#
# COMPACT_ATOMS: atom_id res chain seq x y z
N ASN A 1 8.11 14.43 -29.79
CA ASN A 1 7.41 13.55 -28.83
C ASN A 1 7.25 12.10 -29.31
N GLY A 2 7.38 11.80 -30.61
CA GLY A 2 7.29 10.42 -31.11
C GLY A 2 5.85 9.87 -31.16
N LEU A 3 4.85 10.76 -31.14
CA LEU A 3 3.45 10.39 -31.34
C LEU A 3 3.21 10.08 -32.82
N ASN A 4 2.33 9.12 -33.09
CA ASN A 4 1.85 8.78 -34.43
C ASN A 4 0.31 8.87 -34.45
N ALA A 5 -0.30 8.63 -35.61
CA ALA A 5 -1.76 8.70 -35.75
C ALA A 5 -2.50 7.75 -34.77
N LEU A 6 -1.96 6.55 -34.55
CA LEU A 6 -2.55 5.56 -33.64
C LEU A 6 -2.56 6.08 -32.19
N HIS A 7 -1.49 6.71 -31.72
CA HIS A 7 -1.43 7.33 -30.39
C HIS A 7 -2.47 8.43 -30.20
N LEU A 8 -2.63 9.31 -31.19
CA LEU A 8 -3.58 10.42 -31.13
C LEU A 8 -5.02 9.91 -31.15
N ALA A 9 -5.35 9.03 -32.09
CA ALA A 9 -6.68 8.42 -32.16
C ALA A 9 -7.02 7.64 -30.88
N SER A 10 -6.01 6.98 -30.29
CA SER A 10 -6.18 6.22 -29.05
C SER A 10 -6.45 7.11 -27.84
N LYS A 11 -5.82 8.29 -27.77
CA LYS A 11 -6.05 9.27 -26.70
C LYS A 11 -7.47 9.83 -26.75
N GLU A 12 -7.92 10.20 -27.96
CA GLU A 12 -9.22 10.85 -28.18
C GLU A 12 -10.39 9.84 -28.28
N GLY A 13 -10.12 8.53 -28.15
CA GLY A 13 -11.16 7.50 -28.13
C GLY A 13 -11.78 7.17 -29.48
N HIS A 14 -11.10 7.50 -30.58
CA HIS A 14 -11.63 7.33 -31.94
C HIS A 14 -11.49 5.86 -32.40
N ALA A 15 -12.33 4.98 -31.86
CA ALA A 15 -12.26 3.53 -32.07
C ALA A 15 -12.23 3.11 -33.54
N GLU A 16 -13.09 3.70 -34.40
CA GLU A 16 -13.11 3.38 -35.83
C GLU A 16 -11.83 3.78 -36.57
N VAL A 17 -11.22 4.91 -36.18
CA VAL A 17 -9.92 5.33 -36.73
C VAL A 17 -8.82 4.38 -36.25
N VAL A 18 -8.86 3.98 -34.99
CA VAL A 18 -7.90 3.00 -34.43
C VAL A 18 -8.01 1.66 -35.18
N ARG A 19 -9.23 1.16 -35.41
CA ARG A 19 -9.50 -0.06 -36.17
C ARG A 19 -8.89 0.01 -37.57
N GLU A 20 -9.24 1.05 -38.34
CA GLU A 20 -8.73 1.23 -39.70
C GLU A 20 -7.20 1.32 -39.74
N LEU A 21 -6.59 2.03 -38.77
CA LEU A 21 -5.13 2.14 -38.68
C LEU A 21 -4.47 0.78 -38.45
N ILE A 22 -5.02 -0.04 -37.53
CA ILE A 22 -4.51 -1.39 -37.25
C ILE A 22 -4.66 -2.29 -38.47
N GLU A 23 -5.82 -2.27 -39.13
CA GLU A 23 -6.10 -3.05 -40.36
C GLU A 23 -5.14 -2.69 -41.50
N ARG A 24 -4.72 -1.42 -41.59
CA ARG A 24 -3.69 -0.96 -42.55
C ARG A 24 -2.25 -1.18 -42.09
N GLY A 25 -2.04 -1.95 -41.02
CA GLY A 25 -0.71 -2.36 -40.57
C GLY A 25 -0.03 -1.40 -39.59
N ALA A 26 -0.76 -0.50 -38.94
CA ALA A 26 -0.21 0.25 -37.81
C ALA A 26 0.18 -0.73 -36.69
N LYS A 27 1.43 -0.67 -36.23
CA LYS A 27 1.95 -1.57 -35.19
C LYS A 27 1.46 -1.13 -33.79
N PRO A 28 0.64 -1.94 -33.08
CA PRO A 28 0.04 -1.56 -31.80
C PRO A 28 1.08 -1.26 -30.69
N ASN A 29 2.24 -1.93 -30.76
CA ASN A 29 3.33 -1.79 -29.78
C ASN A 29 4.35 -0.71 -30.13
N THR A 30 4.06 0.17 -31.11
CA THR A 30 4.93 1.32 -31.38
C THR A 30 4.94 2.23 -30.16
N ALA A 31 6.11 2.50 -29.59
CA ALA A 31 6.26 3.38 -28.44
C ALA A 31 6.62 4.82 -28.86
N THR A 32 6.13 5.78 -28.08
CA THR A 32 6.60 7.18 -28.12
C THR A 32 8.04 7.31 -27.64
N LYS A 33 8.64 8.51 -27.74
CA LYS A 33 9.98 8.78 -27.16
C LYS A 33 10.06 8.56 -25.64
N LYS A 34 8.92 8.53 -24.94
CA LYS A 34 8.82 8.27 -23.50
C LYS A 34 8.50 6.80 -23.16
N GLY A 35 8.46 5.90 -24.14
CA GLY A 35 8.14 4.49 -23.93
C GLY A 35 6.65 4.14 -23.95
N ASN A 36 5.75 5.12 -23.88
CA ASN A 36 4.30 4.87 -23.89
C ASN A 36 3.83 4.39 -25.28
N THR A 37 3.10 3.27 -25.33
CA THR A 37 2.38 2.79 -26.52
C THR A 37 0.97 3.36 -26.62
N ALA A 38 0.24 3.04 -27.69
CA ALA A 38 -1.17 3.37 -27.83
C ALA A 38 -2.02 2.84 -26.66
N LEU A 39 -1.72 1.63 -26.17
CA LEU A 39 -2.44 1.01 -25.05
C LEU A 39 -2.26 1.79 -23.75
N HIS A 40 -1.07 2.31 -23.48
CA HIS A 40 -0.79 3.17 -22.33
C HIS A 40 -1.65 4.44 -22.37
N ILE A 41 -1.66 5.11 -23.51
CA ILE A 41 -2.35 6.38 -23.69
C ILE A 41 -3.88 6.18 -23.58
N ALA A 42 -4.42 5.15 -24.23
CA ALA A 42 -5.83 4.79 -24.13
C ALA A 42 -6.22 4.42 -22.69
N SER A 43 -5.36 3.69 -21.98
CA SER A 43 -5.60 3.28 -20.59
C SER A 43 -5.61 4.47 -19.64
N LEU A 44 -4.67 5.42 -19.79
CA LEU A 44 -4.64 6.66 -19.03
C LEU A 44 -5.87 7.53 -19.32
N ALA A 45 -6.31 7.58 -20.58
CA ALA A 45 -7.46 8.38 -21.01
C ALA A 45 -8.83 7.70 -20.75
N GLY A 46 -8.86 6.45 -20.28
CA GLY A 46 -10.10 5.73 -19.99
C GLY A 46 -10.87 5.25 -21.22
N GLN A 47 -10.21 5.11 -22.36
CA GLN A 47 -10.85 4.81 -23.64
C GLN A 47 -11.11 3.30 -23.80
N PHE A 48 -12.14 2.79 -23.11
CA PHE A 48 -12.44 1.35 -23.04
C PHE A 48 -12.43 0.63 -24.39
N GLU A 49 -13.18 1.13 -25.38
CA GLU A 49 -13.31 0.45 -26.67
C GLU A 49 -11.99 0.44 -27.44
N VAL A 50 -11.20 1.51 -27.34
CA VAL A 50 -9.85 1.56 -27.91
C VAL A 50 -8.92 0.57 -27.21
N VAL A 51 -8.95 0.50 -25.88
CA VAL A 51 -8.14 -0.47 -25.10
C VAL A 51 -8.45 -1.89 -25.55
N LYS A 52 -9.74 -2.21 -25.70
CA LYS A 52 -10.20 -3.51 -26.20
C LYS A 52 -9.65 -3.83 -27.59
N LEU A 53 -9.80 -2.92 -28.55
CA LEU A 53 -9.28 -3.09 -29.91
C LEU A 53 -7.76 -3.29 -29.93
N LEU A 54 -7.02 -2.55 -29.11
CA LEU A 54 -5.58 -2.67 -29.03
C LEU A 54 -5.16 -4.04 -28.48
N LEU A 55 -5.81 -4.52 -27.42
CA LEU A 55 -5.56 -5.86 -26.86
C LEU A 55 -5.87 -6.97 -27.87
N GLU A 56 -7.01 -6.88 -28.57
CA GLU A 56 -7.39 -7.81 -29.64
C GLU A 56 -6.38 -7.82 -30.79
N ALA A 57 -5.74 -6.68 -31.06
CA ALA A 57 -4.68 -6.54 -32.06
C ALA A 57 -3.28 -6.97 -31.56
N GLY A 58 -3.17 -7.55 -30.36
CA GLY A 58 -1.91 -8.02 -29.80
C GLY A 58 -1.05 -6.91 -29.20
N ALA A 59 -1.63 -5.80 -28.76
CA ALA A 59 -0.92 -4.84 -27.95
C ALA A 59 -0.49 -5.47 -26.62
N GLU A 60 0.78 -5.33 -26.27
CA GLU A 60 1.34 -5.89 -25.06
C GLU A 60 0.94 -5.08 -23.84
N ASN A 61 0.39 -5.76 -22.85
CA ASN A 61 -0.13 -5.18 -21.62
C ASN A 61 0.98 -4.73 -20.65
N GLY A 62 2.24 -4.67 -21.11
CA GLY A 62 3.51 -4.71 -20.37
C GLY A 62 3.62 -3.83 -19.11
N PHE A 63 4.64 -2.98 -19.02
CA PHE A 63 4.81 -2.12 -17.85
C PHE A 63 3.84 -0.95 -17.93
N THR A 64 2.92 -0.80 -16.96
CA THR A 64 2.17 0.45 -16.64
C THR A 64 0.80 0.77 -17.26
N PRO A 65 0.21 0.07 -18.27
CA PRO A 65 -1.17 0.39 -18.67
C PRO A 65 -2.18 0.22 -17.53
N LEU A 66 -2.05 -0.86 -16.76
CA LEU A 66 -2.87 -1.13 -15.58
C LEU A 66 -2.65 -0.07 -14.48
N TYR A 67 -1.42 0.39 -14.30
CA TYR A 67 -1.10 1.47 -13.37
C TYR A 67 -1.77 2.77 -13.78
N MET A 68 -1.71 3.14 -15.07
CA MET A 68 -2.33 4.37 -15.58
C MET A 68 -3.85 4.34 -15.46
N ALA A 69 -4.50 3.22 -15.81
CA ALA A 69 -5.93 3.05 -15.64
C ALA A 69 -6.33 3.11 -14.15
N ALA A 70 -5.53 2.50 -13.27
CA ALA A 70 -5.78 2.53 -11.83
C ALA A 70 -5.60 3.93 -11.23
N GLN A 71 -4.57 4.68 -11.66
CA GLN A 71 -4.30 6.05 -11.21
C GLN A 71 -5.46 7.00 -11.52
N GLU A 72 -6.08 6.85 -12.69
CA GLU A 72 -7.14 7.74 -13.19
C GLU A 72 -8.56 7.19 -12.92
N ASN A 73 -8.70 6.14 -12.10
CA ASN A 73 -9.99 5.54 -11.70
C ASN A 73 -10.82 4.91 -12.83
N HIS A 74 -10.18 4.40 -13.88
CA HIS A 74 -10.88 3.80 -15.03
C HIS A 74 -11.25 2.34 -14.77
N LEU A 75 -12.25 2.09 -13.91
CA LEU A 75 -12.60 0.75 -13.41
C LEU A 75 -12.78 -0.30 -14.51
N GLU A 76 -13.52 0.01 -15.58
CA GLU A 76 -13.78 -0.97 -16.65
C GLU A 76 -12.53 -1.25 -17.50
N VAL A 77 -11.64 -0.27 -17.64
CA VAL A 77 -10.32 -0.47 -18.27
C VAL A 77 -9.44 -1.36 -17.38
N VAL A 78 -9.42 -1.12 -16.07
CA VAL A 78 -8.69 -1.96 -15.10
C VAL A 78 -9.19 -3.41 -15.18
N ARG A 79 -10.51 -3.62 -15.18
CA ARG A 79 -11.13 -4.94 -15.32
C ARG A 79 -10.71 -5.63 -16.61
N LEU A 80 -10.78 -4.91 -17.72
CA LEU A 80 -10.42 -5.45 -19.03
C LEU A 80 -8.94 -5.84 -19.10
N LEU A 81 -8.03 -5.00 -18.58
CA LEU A 81 -6.61 -5.29 -18.55
C LEU A 81 -6.29 -6.53 -17.71
N LEU A 82 -6.89 -6.65 -16.52
CA LEU A 82 -6.74 -7.82 -15.65
C LEU A 82 -7.27 -9.10 -16.31
N ALA A 83 -8.45 -9.03 -16.94
CA ALA A 83 -9.03 -10.14 -17.69
C ALA A 83 -8.16 -10.60 -18.86
N ASN A 84 -7.34 -9.71 -19.42
CA ASN A 84 -6.37 -10.00 -20.47
C ASN A 84 -4.96 -10.34 -19.94
N GLY A 85 -4.81 -10.60 -18.63
CA GLY A 85 -3.56 -11.09 -18.05
C GLY A 85 -2.56 -9.99 -17.65
N ALA A 86 -3.00 -8.73 -17.51
CA ALA A 86 -2.15 -7.70 -16.92
C ALA A 86 -1.74 -8.10 -15.48
N ASN A 87 -0.45 -7.97 -15.16
CA ASN A 87 0.08 -8.33 -13.85
C ASN A 87 -0.06 -7.14 -12.87
N PRO A 88 -0.93 -7.22 -11.84
CA PRO A 88 -1.14 -6.12 -10.88
C PRO A 88 0.08 -5.86 -9.99
N GLY A 89 1.09 -6.74 -9.99
CA GLY A 89 2.29 -6.63 -9.18
C GLY A 89 3.47 -5.94 -9.84
N LEU A 90 3.33 -5.54 -11.12
CA LEU A 90 4.37 -4.76 -11.79
C LEU A 90 4.44 -3.34 -11.22
N THR A 91 5.67 -2.87 -11.01
CA THR A 91 5.95 -1.53 -10.48
C THR A 91 6.38 -0.57 -11.59
N THR A 92 6.12 0.72 -11.39
CA THR A 92 6.78 1.80 -12.13
C THR A 92 8.29 1.84 -11.80
N ASP A 93 9.05 2.67 -12.53
CA ASP A 93 10.47 2.93 -12.23
C ASP A 93 10.68 3.45 -10.80
N ASP A 94 9.71 4.19 -10.27
CA ASP A 94 9.70 4.69 -8.88
C ASP A 94 9.21 3.65 -7.86
N GLY A 95 8.90 2.42 -8.28
CA GLY A 95 8.51 1.33 -7.40
C GLY A 95 7.02 1.27 -7.03
N PHE A 96 6.14 2.02 -7.71
CA PHE A 96 4.70 2.05 -7.39
C PHE A 96 3.90 1.01 -8.17
N THR A 97 3.00 0.30 -7.49
CA THR A 97 2.05 -0.65 -8.10
C THR A 97 0.71 0.02 -8.43
N PRO A 98 -0.10 -0.54 -9.34
CA PRO A 98 -1.48 -0.11 -9.58
C PRO A 98 -2.34 -0.01 -8.30
N LEU A 99 -2.19 -0.96 -7.38
CA LEU A 99 -2.91 -0.94 -6.10
C LEU A 99 -2.47 0.24 -5.23
N ALA A 100 -1.16 0.50 -5.15
CA ALA A 100 -0.63 1.60 -4.34
C ALA A 100 -1.13 2.97 -4.82
N VAL A 101 -1.18 3.20 -6.14
CA VAL A 101 -1.69 4.46 -6.68
C VAL A 101 -3.20 4.58 -6.51
N ALA A 102 -3.97 3.50 -6.69
CA ALA A 102 -5.41 3.51 -6.45
C ALA A 102 -5.75 3.82 -4.98
N LEU A 103 -5.01 3.24 -4.03
CA LEU A 103 -5.13 3.56 -2.60
C LEU A 103 -4.76 5.01 -2.31
N GLN A 104 -3.64 5.50 -2.86
CA GLN A 104 -3.22 6.88 -2.65
C GLN A 104 -4.25 7.91 -3.14
N GLN A 105 -4.99 7.59 -4.19
CA GLN A 105 -6.01 8.46 -4.78
C GLN A 105 -7.41 8.24 -4.21
N GLY A 106 -7.62 7.22 -3.38
CA GLY A 106 -8.93 6.89 -2.80
C GLY A 106 -9.91 6.23 -3.79
N HIS A 107 -9.41 5.49 -4.77
CA HIS A 107 -10.22 4.85 -5.82
C HIS A 107 -10.77 3.49 -5.36
N ASP A 108 -11.69 3.51 -4.39
CA ASP A 108 -12.17 2.33 -3.64
C ASP A 108 -12.59 1.15 -4.52
N ARG A 109 -13.30 1.41 -5.63
CA ARG A 109 -13.77 0.35 -6.54
C ARG A 109 -12.62 -0.31 -7.30
N VAL A 110 -11.61 0.47 -7.69
CA VAL A 110 -10.40 -0.05 -8.34
C VAL A 110 -9.55 -0.81 -7.33
N VAL A 111 -9.45 -0.32 -6.09
CA VAL A 111 -8.78 -1.03 -4.98
C VAL A 111 -9.41 -2.41 -4.77
N ALA A 112 -10.74 -2.48 -4.60
CA ALA A 112 -11.44 -3.74 -4.43
C ALA A 112 -11.17 -4.71 -5.59
N LEU A 113 -11.28 -4.23 -6.84
CA LEU A 113 -11.03 -5.05 -8.02
C LEU A 113 -9.59 -5.58 -8.10
N LEU A 114 -8.60 -4.74 -7.78
CA LEU A 114 -7.19 -5.15 -7.78
C LEU A 114 -6.88 -6.17 -6.68
N LEU A 115 -7.53 -6.05 -5.51
CA LEU A 115 -7.40 -7.00 -4.40
C LEU A 115 -8.00 -8.37 -4.74
N GLU A 116 -9.20 -8.39 -5.34
CA GLU A 116 -9.83 -9.63 -5.83
C GLU A 116 -8.95 -10.37 -6.85
N SER A 117 -8.14 -9.62 -7.60
CA SER A 117 -7.29 -10.15 -8.66
C SER A 117 -5.91 -10.64 -8.18
N ASP A 118 -5.44 -10.19 -7.01
CA ASP A 118 -4.16 -10.62 -6.40
C ASP A 118 -4.33 -11.94 -5.64
N SER A 119 -4.57 -13.02 -6.38
CA SER A 119 -4.73 -14.40 -5.87
C SER A 119 -3.54 -14.96 -5.06
N ARG A 120 -2.41 -14.25 -4.96
CA ARG A 120 -1.19 -14.70 -4.26
C ARG A 120 -0.76 -13.79 -3.13
N GLY A 121 -1.49 -12.69 -2.89
CA GLY A 121 -1.25 -11.76 -1.79
C GLY A 121 0.13 -11.12 -1.78
N LYS A 122 0.91 -11.13 -2.86
CA LYS A 122 2.28 -10.55 -2.86
C LYS A 122 2.26 -9.01 -2.88
N ILE A 123 1.15 -8.39 -3.29
CA ILE A 123 1.00 -6.94 -3.50
C ILE A 123 0.17 -6.31 -2.39
N CYS A 124 -0.72 -7.09 -1.77
CA CYS A 124 -1.57 -6.66 -0.66
C CYS A 124 -0.79 -6.21 0.60
N LEU A 125 0.47 -6.63 0.67
CA LEU A 125 1.30 -6.56 1.87
C LEU A 125 1.91 -5.17 2.12
N PRO A 126 2.48 -4.47 1.12
CA PRO A 126 2.80 -3.05 1.24
C PRO A 126 1.59 -2.13 1.43
N ALA A 127 0.42 -2.51 0.90
CA ALA A 127 -0.77 -1.65 0.91
C ALA A 127 -1.26 -1.36 2.34
N LEU A 128 -1.32 -2.37 3.21
CA LEU A 128 -1.77 -2.19 4.60
C LEU A 128 -0.78 -1.35 5.42
N HIS A 129 0.52 -1.43 5.11
CA HIS A 129 1.53 -0.53 5.68
C HIS A 129 1.33 0.92 5.24
N ILE A 130 0.99 1.16 3.97
CA ILE A 130 0.72 2.50 3.45
C ILE A 130 -0.52 3.09 4.12
N ALA A 131 -1.61 2.33 4.20
CA ALA A 131 -2.82 2.74 4.90
C ALA A 131 -2.53 3.07 6.37
N SER A 132 -1.75 2.21 7.05
CA SER A 132 -1.31 2.42 8.43
C SER A 132 -0.44 3.64 8.62
N LYS A 133 0.36 4.03 7.63
CA LYS A 133 1.18 5.25 7.68
C LYS A 133 0.37 6.52 7.46
N LYS A 134 -0.69 6.46 6.65
CA LYS A 134 -1.52 7.62 6.25
C LYS A 134 -2.76 7.83 7.13
N ASP A 135 -2.98 6.95 8.12
CA ASP A 135 -4.23 6.83 8.88
C ASP A 135 -5.46 6.65 7.96
N ASP A 136 -5.29 5.96 6.83
CA ASP A 136 -6.37 5.71 5.89
C ASP A 136 -7.23 4.54 6.37
N ILE A 137 -8.18 4.86 7.25
CA ILE A 137 -9.11 3.90 7.84
C ILE A 137 -9.92 3.19 6.76
N LYS A 138 -10.32 3.88 5.69
CA LYS A 138 -11.14 3.29 4.62
C LYS A 138 -10.35 2.23 3.86
N ALA A 139 -9.15 2.58 3.41
CA ALA A 139 -8.23 1.65 2.79
C ALA A 139 -7.93 0.44 3.70
N ALA A 140 -7.62 0.71 4.98
CA ALA A 140 -7.35 -0.35 5.95
C ALA A 140 -8.54 -1.33 6.05
N ASN A 141 -9.78 -0.83 6.06
CA ASN A 141 -10.97 -1.69 6.14
C ASN A 141 -11.15 -2.55 4.89
N LEU A 142 -10.94 -1.98 3.71
CA LEU A 142 -11.02 -2.73 2.45
C LEU A 142 -9.97 -3.85 2.42
N LEU A 143 -8.75 -3.54 2.84
CA LEU A 143 -7.65 -4.50 2.91
C LEU A 143 -7.88 -5.58 3.98
N LEU A 144 -8.41 -5.24 5.15
CA LEU A 144 -8.68 -6.19 6.24
C LEU A 144 -9.91 -7.07 5.98
N ASN A 145 -10.82 -6.66 5.09
CA ASN A 145 -11.95 -7.49 4.65
C ASN A 145 -11.56 -8.57 3.63
N SER A 146 -10.33 -8.51 3.08
CA SER A 146 -9.80 -9.58 2.22
C SER A 146 -9.01 -10.58 3.10
N ASP A 147 -8.74 -11.81 2.60
CA ASP A 147 -7.95 -12.85 3.30
C ASP A 147 -6.46 -12.45 3.43
N VAL A 148 -6.20 -11.31 4.06
CA VAL A 148 -4.88 -10.67 4.20
C VAL A 148 -4.33 -11.02 5.56
N ASN A 149 -3.06 -11.44 5.58
CA ASN A 149 -2.33 -11.53 6.84
C ASN A 149 -2.13 -10.12 7.42
N VAL A 150 -2.92 -9.77 8.44
CA VAL A 150 -2.87 -8.48 9.16
C VAL A 150 -1.48 -8.17 9.72
N ASP A 151 -0.73 -9.20 10.10
CA ASP A 151 0.61 -9.11 10.67
C ASP A 151 1.72 -9.29 9.64
N HIS A 152 1.42 -9.07 8.36
CA HIS A 152 2.44 -9.18 7.34
C HIS A 152 3.65 -8.31 7.66
N GLN A 153 4.83 -8.88 7.48
CA GLN A 153 6.09 -8.25 7.80
C GLN A 153 6.79 -7.71 6.54
N SER A 154 6.95 -6.38 6.49
CA SER A 154 7.85 -5.72 5.53
C SER A 154 9.32 -5.88 5.95
N ALA A 155 10.24 -5.16 5.29
CA ALA A 155 11.66 -5.17 5.63
C ALA A 155 11.87 -4.90 7.14
N ASN A 156 12.84 -5.60 7.74
CA ASN A 156 13.12 -5.57 9.19
C ASN A 156 11.97 -6.05 10.09
N ASN A 157 11.11 -6.95 9.59
CA ASN A 157 10.01 -7.55 10.33
C ASN A 157 9.00 -6.53 10.88
N ILE A 158 8.81 -5.43 10.15
CA ILE A 158 7.88 -4.36 10.53
C ILE A 158 6.48 -4.77 10.08
N THR A 159 5.50 -4.75 10.98
CA THR A 159 4.08 -5.00 10.68
C THR A 159 3.31 -3.68 10.49
N PRO A 160 2.09 -3.70 9.93
CA PRO A 160 1.25 -2.51 9.83
C PRO A 160 0.99 -1.86 11.20
N LEU A 161 0.83 -2.65 12.26
CA LEU A 161 0.61 -2.13 13.62
C LEU A 161 1.84 -1.39 14.15
N HIS A 162 3.07 -1.81 13.81
CA HIS A 162 4.28 -1.03 14.09
C HIS A 162 4.26 0.33 13.39
N VAL A 163 3.81 0.35 12.13
CA VAL A 163 3.73 1.60 11.35
C VAL A 163 2.69 2.53 11.96
N ALA A 164 1.46 2.07 12.20
CA ALA A 164 0.41 2.89 12.83
C ALA A 164 0.88 3.43 14.20
N SER A 165 1.55 2.58 14.99
CA SER A 165 2.12 2.95 16.28
C SER A 165 3.20 4.00 16.19
N LYS A 166 4.12 3.89 15.23
CA LYS A 166 5.23 4.84 15.04
C LYS A 166 4.76 6.24 14.63
N TRP A 167 3.62 6.34 13.93
CA TRP A 167 3.08 7.58 13.39
C TRP A 167 1.88 8.14 14.18
N GLY A 168 1.42 7.44 15.22
CA GLY A 168 0.33 7.91 16.07
C GLY A 168 -1.05 7.76 15.44
N ASN A 169 -1.17 6.91 14.43
CA ASN A 169 -2.39 6.72 13.64
C ASN A 169 -3.36 5.79 14.38
N GLN A 170 -4.04 6.36 15.37
CA GLN A 170 -4.94 5.63 16.27
C GLN A 170 -6.07 4.94 15.53
N GLY A 171 -6.66 5.58 14.51
CA GLY A 171 -7.79 5.04 13.77
C GLY A 171 -7.44 3.72 13.09
N VAL A 172 -6.34 3.69 12.32
CA VAL A 172 -5.89 2.43 11.72
C VAL A 172 -5.37 1.44 12.76
N ALA A 173 -4.70 1.89 13.83
CA ALA A 173 -4.26 0.99 14.90
C ALA A 173 -5.45 0.22 15.53
N GLU A 174 -6.55 0.90 15.82
CA GLU A 174 -7.78 0.29 16.34
C GLU A 174 -8.36 -0.74 15.38
N ARG A 175 -8.34 -0.45 14.07
CA ARG A 175 -8.80 -1.39 13.04
C ARG A 175 -7.94 -2.64 12.94
N LEU A 176 -6.62 -2.49 12.99
CA LEU A 176 -5.68 -3.62 12.98
C LEU A 176 -5.89 -4.51 14.20
N ILE A 177 -6.00 -3.94 15.39
CA ILE A 177 -6.23 -4.68 16.64
C ILE A 177 -7.57 -5.43 16.58
N THR A 178 -8.63 -4.75 16.11
CA THR A 178 -9.97 -5.36 15.97
C THR A 178 -9.96 -6.51 14.95
N ALA A 179 -9.13 -6.42 13.92
CA ALA A 179 -8.93 -7.47 12.93
C ALA A 179 -8.00 -8.60 13.40
N GLY A 180 -7.54 -8.58 14.66
CA GLY A 180 -6.76 -9.65 15.27
C GLY A 180 -5.24 -9.52 15.12
N ALA A 181 -4.72 -8.32 14.87
CA ALA A 181 -3.26 -8.09 14.83
C ALA A 181 -2.58 -8.51 16.14
N GLU A 182 -1.46 -9.23 16.03
CA GLU A 182 -0.64 -9.61 17.18
C GLU A 182 0.06 -8.38 17.79
N LEU A 183 -0.29 -8.07 19.04
CA LEU A 183 0.13 -6.84 19.73
C LEU A 183 1.63 -6.79 20.05
N ASP A 184 2.29 -7.94 20.14
CA ASP A 184 3.69 -8.08 20.57
C ASP A 184 4.61 -8.63 19.48
N CYS A 185 4.20 -8.50 18.20
CA CYS A 185 5.06 -8.70 17.04
C CYS A 185 6.41 -7.99 17.24
N ARG A 186 7.50 -8.58 16.74
CA ARG A 186 8.85 -8.05 16.93
C ARG A 186 9.54 -7.71 15.62
N THR A 187 10.04 -6.48 15.53
CA THR A 187 10.97 -6.07 14.47
C THR A 187 12.29 -6.83 14.56
N ARG A 188 13.16 -6.64 13.57
CA ARG A 188 14.53 -7.16 13.58
C ARG A 188 15.33 -6.71 14.81
N ASP A 189 15.03 -5.59 15.44
CA ASP A 189 15.75 -5.14 16.65
C ASP A 189 14.99 -5.50 17.94
N GLY A 190 13.90 -6.26 17.81
CA GLY A 190 13.07 -6.73 18.92
C GLY A 190 12.09 -5.69 19.45
N LEU A 191 11.85 -4.59 18.73
CA LEU A 191 10.83 -3.61 19.12
C LEU A 191 9.45 -4.20 18.88
N THR A 192 8.52 -3.93 19.80
CA THR A 192 7.08 -4.17 19.63
C THR A 192 6.37 -2.87 19.19
N PRO A 193 5.12 -2.93 18.72
CA PRO A 193 4.32 -1.72 18.46
C PRO A 193 4.27 -0.75 19.64
N LEU A 194 4.18 -1.25 20.87
CA LEU A 194 4.22 -0.43 22.09
C LEU A 194 5.54 0.33 22.25
N HIS A 195 6.69 -0.27 21.89
CA HIS A 195 7.97 0.43 21.88
C HIS A 195 7.98 1.57 20.85
N CYS A 196 7.42 1.34 19.67
CA CYS A 196 7.35 2.35 18.61
C CYS A 196 6.45 3.53 19.01
N ALA A 197 5.26 3.27 19.54
CA ALA A 197 4.36 4.32 20.03
C ALA A 197 5.00 5.11 21.19
N ALA A 198 5.65 4.38 22.12
CA ALA A 198 6.30 5.00 23.27
C ALA A 198 7.50 5.88 22.88
N ARG A 199 8.32 5.43 21.92
CA ARG A 199 9.47 6.20 21.40
C ARG A 199 9.06 7.49 20.68
N SER A 200 7.86 7.51 20.10
CA SER A 200 7.33 8.65 19.35
C SER A 200 6.37 9.53 20.16
N GLY A 201 6.08 9.17 21.41
CA GLY A 201 5.21 9.98 22.29
C GLY A 201 3.73 9.92 21.94
N HIS A 202 3.27 8.83 21.32
CA HIS A 202 1.88 8.71 20.85
C HIS A 202 0.98 8.13 21.94
N ASP A 203 0.64 8.96 22.93
CA ASP A 203 -0.10 8.56 24.14
C ASP A 203 -1.39 7.79 23.86
N THR A 204 -2.17 8.24 22.87
CA THR A 204 -3.44 7.59 22.53
C THR A 204 -3.26 6.18 21.98
N VAL A 205 -2.19 5.95 21.19
CA VAL A 205 -1.86 4.61 20.68
C VAL A 205 -1.25 3.75 21.78
N VAL A 206 -0.44 4.33 22.68
CA VAL A 206 0.06 3.62 23.87
C VAL A 206 -1.11 3.14 24.74
N GLN A 207 -2.07 4.02 25.03
CA GLN A 207 -3.27 3.67 25.79
C GLN A 207 -4.04 2.56 25.09
N LEU A 208 -4.26 2.68 23.78
CA LEU A 208 -4.98 1.69 22.99
C LEU A 208 -4.32 0.31 23.06
N LEU A 209 -3.00 0.23 22.85
CA LEU A 209 -2.24 -1.01 22.89
C LEU A 209 -2.27 -1.66 24.28
N LEU A 210 -2.09 -0.87 25.35
CA LEU A 210 -2.14 -1.37 26.73
C LEU A 210 -3.55 -1.87 27.09
N SER A 211 -4.59 -1.14 26.71
CA SER A 211 -5.98 -1.55 26.90
C SER A 211 -6.33 -2.82 26.13
N ALA A 212 -5.70 -3.04 24.97
CA ALA A 212 -5.84 -4.27 24.19
C ALA A 212 -5.03 -5.45 24.76
N GLY A 213 -4.14 -5.21 25.73
CA GLY A 213 -3.38 -6.25 26.41
C GLY A 213 -1.93 -6.43 25.95
N ALA A 214 -1.35 -5.46 25.25
CA ALA A 214 0.06 -5.49 24.86
C ALA A 214 0.97 -5.63 26.09
N HIS A 215 2.01 -6.48 25.99
CA HIS A 215 2.88 -6.76 27.14
C HIS A 215 3.76 -5.56 27.52
N ILE A 216 3.40 -4.88 28.61
CA ILE A 216 4.11 -3.69 29.10
C ILE A 216 5.58 -3.93 29.47
N SER A 217 5.91 -5.16 29.88
CA SER A 217 7.27 -5.57 30.27
C SER A 217 8.11 -6.13 29.11
N ALA A 218 7.59 -6.09 27.88
CA ALA A 218 8.34 -6.53 26.70
C ALA A 218 9.67 -5.78 26.60
N LYS A 219 10.72 -6.50 26.20
CA LYS A 219 12.06 -5.94 26.00
C LYS A 219 12.50 -6.07 24.54
N THR A 220 13.27 -5.08 24.08
CA THR A 220 14.06 -5.14 22.84
C THR A 220 15.24 -6.09 22.98
N ARG A 221 15.97 -6.33 21.89
CA ARG A 221 17.22 -7.12 21.95
C ARG A 221 18.29 -6.52 22.84
N SER A 222 18.30 -5.20 23.02
CA SER A 222 19.20 -4.50 23.95
C SER A 222 18.67 -4.48 25.40
N GLY A 223 17.53 -5.12 25.68
CA GLY A 223 16.96 -5.21 27.02
C GLY A 223 16.12 -4.00 27.45
N LEU A 224 15.91 -3.03 26.55
CA LEU A 224 15.12 -1.83 26.83
C LEU A 224 13.62 -2.13 26.73
N ASN A 225 12.82 -1.55 27.62
CA ASN A 225 11.36 -1.61 27.57
C ASN A 225 10.75 -0.31 27.00
N SER A 226 9.43 -0.25 26.87
CA SER A 226 8.70 0.94 26.38
C SER A 226 8.91 2.20 27.23
N LEU A 227 9.12 2.06 28.55
CA LEU A 227 9.41 3.22 29.42
C LEU A 227 10.78 3.84 29.10
N HIS A 228 11.80 3.02 28.80
CA HIS A 228 13.08 3.54 28.32
C HIS A 228 12.92 4.30 26.99
N MET A 229 12.05 3.82 26.10
CA MET A 229 11.78 4.48 24.82
C MET A 229 11.12 5.85 25.01
N ALA A 230 10.11 5.94 25.88
CA ALA A 230 9.45 7.20 26.24
C ALA A 230 10.44 8.19 26.88
N ALA A 231 11.30 7.71 27.79
CA ALA A 231 12.34 8.53 28.42
C ALA A 231 13.38 9.02 27.40
N GLN A 232 13.81 8.17 26.46
CA GLN A 232 14.76 8.57 25.42
C GLN A 232 14.16 9.61 24.45
N GLY A 233 12.85 9.60 24.24
CA GLY A 233 12.13 10.56 23.40
C GLY A 233 11.66 11.83 24.12
N ASP A 234 11.93 11.97 25.42
CA ASP A 234 11.42 13.08 26.26
C ASP A 234 9.87 13.16 26.30
N HIS A 235 9.20 12.00 26.34
CA HIS A 235 7.74 11.89 26.31
C HIS A 235 7.17 11.67 27.72
N VAL A 236 7.01 12.78 28.46
CA VAL A 236 6.60 12.77 29.88
C VAL A 236 5.23 12.12 30.08
N ASP A 237 4.24 12.46 29.26
CA ASP A 237 2.88 11.92 29.40
C ASP A 237 2.82 10.43 29.07
N THR A 238 3.55 10.00 28.04
CA THR A 238 3.71 8.58 27.73
C THR A 238 4.39 7.81 28.86
N ALA A 239 5.46 8.36 29.44
CA ALA A 239 6.15 7.74 30.56
C ALA A 239 5.23 7.63 31.78
N ARG A 240 4.44 8.67 32.07
CA ARG A 240 3.43 8.66 33.12
C ARG A 240 2.38 7.57 32.88
N LEU A 241 1.87 7.47 31.66
CA LEU A 241 0.88 6.47 31.28
C LEU A 241 1.43 5.04 31.45
N LEU A 242 2.65 4.80 30.99
CA LEU A 242 3.32 3.50 31.17
C LEU A 242 3.50 3.15 32.66
N LEU A 243 3.91 4.11 33.49
CA LEU A 243 4.05 3.90 34.94
C LEU A 243 2.70 3.59 35.60
N GLN A 244 1.62 4.26 35.20
CA GLN A 244 0.26 3.99 35.70
C GLN A 244 -0.22 2.58 35.36
N HIS A 245 0.17 2.05 34.20
CA HIS A 245 -0.11 0.68 33.79
C HIS A 245 0.89 -0.36 34.36
N GLY A 246 1.80 0.05 35.25
CA GLY A 246 2.69 -0.86 35.97
C GLY A 246 4.04 -1.13 35.29
N ALA A 247 4.50 -0.26 34.38
CA ALA A 247 5.84 -0.37 33.83
C ALA A 247 6.89 -0.24 34.95
N HIS A 248 7.78 -1.23 35.06
CA HIS A 248 8.82 -1.20 36.08
C HIS A 248 9.93 -0.20 35.72
N LEU A 249 10.34 0.58 36.73
CA LEU A 249 11.60 1.34 36.76
C LEU A 249 12.78 0.36 36.86
N THR A 250 13.05 -0.41 35.82
CA THR A 250 14.25 -1.26 35.81
C THR A 250 15.48 -0.39 35.64
N ILE A 251 16.35 -0.36 36.64
CA ILE A 251 17.72 0.15 36.54
C ILE A 251 18.50 -0.87 35.72
N GLN A 252 18.74 -0.62 34.44
CA GLN A 252 19.83 -1.30 33.73
C GLN A 252 21.08 -0.45 33.89
N GLN A 253 22.15 -1.06 34.43
CA GLN A 253 23.50 -0.52 34.31
C GLN A 253 23.80 -0.42 32.81
N LEU A 254 23.71 0.79 32.25
CA LEU A 254 24.33 1.10 30.98
C LEU A 254 25.83 0.92 31.17
N THR A 255 26.37 -0.24 30.79
CA THR A 255 27.80 -0.38 30.55
C THR A 255 28.11 0.45 29.31
N PHE A 256 28.68 1.64 29.53
CA PHE A 256 29.30 2.46 28.49
C PHE A 256 30.57 1.81 27.98
#